data_AF-A0A937TT02-F1
#
_entry.id   AF-A0A937TT02-F1
#
_cell.length_a   1.000
_cell.length_b   1.000
_cell.length_c   1.000
_cell.angle_alpha   90.00
_cell.angle_beta   90.00
_cell.angle_gamma   90.00
#
_symmetry.space_group_name_H-M   'P 1'
#
loop_
_entity.id
_entity.type
_entity.pdbx_description
1 polymer ?
#
loop_
_entity_poly.entity_id
_entity_poly.type
_entity_poly.pdbx_seq_one_letter_code
_entity_poly.pdbx_strand_id
1 'polypeptide(L)'
;MARCHRPVIAAMLAAGAVALLASGCGPTAARDDQRDITVLLLEYKGPLAHESAERLAGELKAQGLKETFIVKGADHAAVCVGRYPSWKDTEADQMLLRVRHIRDARGQYPFAGVMLVPIPESLPENPWPLEQANGLLSLHVASWEAPGRMARAQAYAQELRQQGYEAYAYQGPRLSMVTIGAFGIGIFDNPAKVGVPGQTPEIVDPKVLTLIKAFPRMRLEGEEAPPEAHVSTQLVKVPGKEPPGGAAVPQTRALYRVTIALVDTRTGLAEGRHRASGVAQSRQELPALIGTLVRQLMLALEAPAPPRVGAADVAVDAEAAAAGLDTIALEALDAALKTAGAGKIRLYSHEGTRRLLQAQGLTTERIATDPRVLKGFEGLDYVVVTTVRKEL
;
A
#
# COMPACT_ATOMS: atom_id res chain seq x y z
N MET A 1 54.90 -38.14 18.96
CA MET A 1 54.62 -37.21 17.84
C MET A 1 53.47 -37.76 17.02
N ALA A 2 52.54 -36.88 16.66
CA ALA A 2 51.12 -37.16 16.46
C ALA A 2 50.78 -37.98 15.20
N ARG A 3 49.81 -38.88 15.38
CA ARG A 3 49.11 -39.66 14.35
C ARG A 3 48.11 -38.76 13.62
N CYS A 4 47.98 -38.92 12.31
CA CYS A 4 46.80 -38.47 11.56
C CYS A 4 46.32 -39.63 10.67
N HIS A 5 45.20 -40.23 11.08
CA HIS A 5 44.31 -41.13 10.31
C HIS A 5 43.36 -40.23 9.51
N ARG A 6 43.02 -40.41 8.21
CA ARG A 6 42.36 -41.50 7.46
C ARG A 6 42.22 -40.99 6.00
N PRO A 7 42.14 -41.86 4.98
CA PRO A 7 41.35 -41.55 3.79
C PRO A 7 40.06 -42.38 3.75
N VAL A 8 38.98 -41.73 3.31
CA VAL A 8 37.68 -42.32 2.98
C VAL A 8 37.63 -42.50 1.47
N ILE A 9 37.58 -43.73 0.97
CA ILE A 9 37.00 -44.08 -0.35
C ILE A 9 36.40 -45.49 -0.26
N ALA A 10 35.08 -45.61 -0.39
CA ALA A 10 34.35 -46.80 -0.82
C ALA A 10 33.67 -46.42 -2.14
N ALA A 11 33.99 -47.04 -3.28
CA ALA A 11 33.40 -48.30 -3.79
C ALA A 11 31.86 -48.22 -3.88
N MET A 12 31.30 -47.93 -5.06
CA MET A 12 30.88 -48.87 -6.13
C MET A 12 29.44 -49.38 -5.99
N LEU A 13 28.63 -49.05 -7.02
CA LEU A 13 27.61 -49.85 -7.73
C LEU A 13 26.77 -50.89 -6.96
N ALA A 14 25.43 -50.76 -7.05
CA ALA A 14 24.56 -51.89 -7.38
C ALA A 14 23.20 -51.42 -7.92
N ALA A 15 22.69 -52.15 -8.91
CA ALA A 15 21.44 -51.95 -9.61
C ALA A 15 20.26 -52.70 -8.96
N GLY A 16 19.05 -52.20 -9.21
CA GLY A 16 17.86 -53.02 -9.52
C GLY A 16 17.02 -53.54 -8.36
N ALA A 17 15.76 -53.06 -8.28
CA ALA A 17 14.57 -53.90 -8.10
C ALA A 17 13.29 -53.07 -8.31
N VAL A 18 12.36 -53.64 -9.09
CA VAL A 18 10.97 -53.20 -9.31
C VAL A 18 10.12 -53.64 -8.12
N ALA A 19 9.27 -52.76 -7.57
CA ALA A 19 8.07 -53.17 -6.82
C ALA A 19 7.00 -52.07 -6.75
N LEU A 20 5.82 -52.43 -7.26
CA LEU A 20 4.44 -52.13 -6.85
C LEU A 20 3.98 -50.72 -6.46
N LEU A 21 2.96 -50.30 -7.24
CA LEU A 21 1.79 -49.51 -6.88
C LEU A 21 1.41 -49.60 -5.39
N ALA A 22 1.62 -48.50 -4.69
CA ALA A 22 0.74 -48.08 -3.61
C ALA A 22 0.42 -46.60 -3.85
N SER A 23 -0.80 -46.34 -4.31
CA SER A 23 -1.44 -45.03 -4.32
C SER A 23 -1.66 -44.59 -2.87
N GLY A 24 -0.57 -44.23 -2.19
CA GLY A 24 -0.63 -43.54 -0.93
C GLY A 24 -1.04 -42.11 -1.23
N CYS A 25 -2.19 -41.68 -0.71
CA CYS A 25 -2.41 -40.29 -0.36
C CYS A 25 -1.16 -39.79 0.36
N GLY A 26 -0.30 -39.09 -0.38
CA GLY A 26 0.83 -38.39 0.21
C GLY A 26 0.25 -37.44 1.26
N PRO A 27 0.83 -37.40 2.47
CA PRO A 27 0.38 -36.46 3.48
C PRO A 27 0.38 -35.07 2.85
N THR A 28 -0.77 -34.41 2.96
CA THR A 28 -0.96 -32.99 2.67
C THR A 28 0.27 -32.25 3.18
N ALA A 29 1.17 -31.89 2.26
CA ALA A 29 2.33 -31.10 2.59
C ALA A 29 1.80 -29.88 3.35
N ALA A 30 2.35 -29.71 4.54
CA ALA A 30 1.93 -28.83 5.60
C ALA A 30 1.11 -27.63 5.12
N ARG A 31 0.00 -27.36 5.81
CA ARG A 31 -0.40 -25.99 6.14
C ARG A 31 0.83 -25.34 6.79
N ASP A 32 1.78 -24.91 5.96
CA ASP A 32 2.90 -24.11 6.39
C ASP A 32 2.26 -22.79 6.78
N ASP A 33 2.30 -22.61 8.10
CA ASP A 33 1.76 -21.55 8.91
C ASP A 33 1.62 -20.25 8.10
N GLN A 34 0.37 -19.84 7.85
CA GLN A 34 -0.05 -18.68 7.07
C GLN A 34 0.32 -17.39 7.81
N ARG A 35 1.61 -17.21 8.08
CA ARG A 35 2.20 -16.09 8.81
C ARG A 35 2.52 -15.02 7.82
N ASP A 36 1.49 -14.24 7.52
CA ASP A 36 1.53 -13.31 6.41
C ASP A 36 1.95 -11.90 6.81
N ILE A 37 2.13 -11.61 8.10
CA ILE A 37 2.44 -10.27 8.61
C ILE A 37 3.84 -10.23 9.21
N THR A 38 4.56 -9.12 9.02
CA THR A 38 5.87 -8.84 9.60
C THR A 38 5.96 -7.38 10.02
N VAL A 39 6.94 -7.03 10.87
CA VAL A 39 7.37 -5.64 11.02
C VAL A 39 8.39 -5.34 9.92
N LEU A 40 8.12 -4.36 9.05
CA LEU A 40 9.08 -3.87 8.05
C LEU A 40 9.96 -2.80 8.68
N LEU A 41 11.26 -3.03 8.72
CA LEU A 41 12.23 -2.12 9.32
C LEU A 41 12.74 -1.09 8.32
N LEU A 42 13.23 -1.57 7.19
CA LEU A 42 13.81 -0.72 6.15
C LEU A 42 13.79 -1.42 4.80
N GLU A 43 13.57 -0.65 3.74
CA GLU A 43 13.66 -1.10 2.35
C GLU A 43 14.83 -0.40 1.65
N TYR A 44 15.68 -1.19 1.02
CA TYR A 44 16.79 -0.72 0.19
C TYR A 44 16.45 -0.93 -1.28
N LYS A 45 16.84 0.00 -2.15
CA LYS A 45 16.69 -0.09 -3.61
C LYS A 45 18.04 0.10 -4.30
N GLY A 46 18.21 -0.53 -5.47
CA GLY A 46 19.39 -0.40 -6.31
C GLY A 46 20.40 -1.56 -6.17
N PRO A 47 21.57 -1.46 -6.83
CA PRO A 47 22.50 -2.56 -7.00
C PRO A 47 23.12 -3.06 -5.68
N LEU A 48 23.18 -2.22 -4.65
CA LEU A 48 23.72 -2.55 -3.32
C LEU A 48 22.62 -2.90 -2.30
N ALA A 49 21.36 -3.03 -2.73
CA ALA A 49 20.24 -3.24 -1.82
C ALA A 49 20.43 -4.50 -0.95
N HIS A 50 20.82 -5.61 -1.58
CA HIS A 50 21.03 -6.89 -0.93
C HIS A 50 22.14 -6.84 0.12
N GLU A 51 23.31 -6.32 -0.24
CA GLU A 51 24.44 -6.21 0.67
C GLU A 51 24.13 -5.29 1.87
N SER A 52 23.44 -4.17 1.59
CA SER A 52 23.04 -3.22 2.64
C SER A 52 22.02 -3.83 3.61
N ALA A 53 21.05 -4.59 3.08
CA ALA A 53 20.08 -5.32 3.88
C ALA A 53 20.74 -6.43 4.72
N GLU A 54 21.70 -7.16 4.16
CA GLU A 54 22.46 -8.21 4.85
C GLU A 54 23.30 -7.65 6.01
N ARG A 55 23.95 -6.50 5.79
CA ARG A 55 24.70 -5.79 6.82
C ARG A 55 23.79 -5.36 7.98
N LEU A 56 22.70 -4.65 7.68
CA LEU A 56 21.75 -4.20 8.71
C LEU A 56 21.13 -5.39 9.45
N ALA A 57 20.73 -6.45 8.75
CA ALA A 57 20.18 -7.65 9.39
C ALA A 57 21.20 -8.32 10.33
N GLY A 58 22.49 -8.35 9.96
CA GLY A 58 23.57 -8.85 10.82
C GLY A 58 23.72 -8.01 12.10
N GLU A 59 23.72 -6.68 11.97
CA GLU A 59 23.79 -5.75 13.10
C GLU A 59 22.61 -5.93 14.07
N LEU A 60 21.39 -6.00 13.53
CA LEU A 60 20.17 -6.17 14.34
C LEU A 60 20.14 -7.54 15.06
N LYS A 61 20.61 -8.60 14.39
CA LYS A 61 20.77 -9.92 15.02
C LYS A 61 21.76 -9.90 16.17
N ALA A 62 22.89 -9.20 16.01
CA ALA A 62 23.88 -9.01 17.06
C ALA A 62 23.34 -8.20 18.26
N GLN A 63 22.40 -7.29 18.02
CA GLN A 63 21.65 -6.55 19.05
C GLN A 63 20.48 -7.35 19.68
N GLY A 64 20.33 -8.62 19.31
CA GLY A 64 19.35 -9.52 19.91
C GLY A 64 18.00 -9.62 19.19
N LEU A 65 17.85 -9.03 18.00
CA LEU A 65 16.71 -9.29 17.11
C LEU A 65 16.98 -10.55 16.26
N LYS A 66 16.93 -11.72 16.90
CA LYS A 66 17.26 -12.99 16.25
C LYS A 66 16.31 -13.36 15.10
N GLU A 67 15.08 -12.85 15.14
CA GLU A 67 14.02 -13.09 14.15
C GLU A 67 14.09 -12.17 12.93
N THR A 68 15.16 -11.38 12.80
CA THR A 68 15.36 -10.55 11.61
C THR A 68 15.62 -11.42 10.39
N PHE A 69 14.93 -11.13 9.29
CA PHE A 69 15.10 -11.79 8.00
C PHE A 69 15.07 -10.75 6.87
N ILE A 70 15.47 -11.19 5.68
CA ILE A 70 15.54 -10.34 4.49
C ILE A 70 14.57 -10.91 3.47
N VAL A 71 13.76 -10.04 2.89
CA VAL A 71 13.04 -10.34 1.65
C VAL A 71 13.85 -9.79 0.48
N LYS A 72 14.20 -10.66 -0.46
CA LYS A 72 14.97 -10.32 -1.66
C LYS A 72 14.00 -10.08 -2.83
N GLY A 73 14.13 -8.92 -3.48
CA GLY A 73 13.48 -8.59 -4.74
C GLY A 73 14.51 -8.48 -5.88
N ALA A 74 14.06 -8.21 -7.10
CA ALA A 74 14.97 -8.10 -8.26
C ALA A 74 15.94 -6.92 -8.13
N ASP A 75 15.45 -5.77 -7.65
CA ASP A 75 16.16 -4.49 -7.56
C ASP A 75 16.08 -3.85 -6.16
N HIS A 76 15.54 -4.58 -5.19
CA HIS A 76 15.33 -4.11 -3.83
C HIS A 76 15.52 -5.24 -2.82
N ALA A 77 15.74 -4.87 -1.56
CA ALA A 77 15.78 -5.79 -0.44
C ALA A 77 15.15 -5.14 0.79
N ALA A 78 14.29 -5.87 1.48
CA ALA A 78 13.62 -5.39 2.69
C ALA A 78 14.13 -6.15 3.92
N VAL A 79 14.45 -5.42 4.98
CA VAL A 79 14.79 -5.97 6.29
C VAL A 79 13.54 -6.01 7.14
N CYS A 80 13.17 -7.20 7.58
CA CYS A 80 11.93 -7.51 8.28
C CYS A 80 12.26 -8.20 9.62
N VAL A 81 11.33 -8.17 10.58
CA VAL A 81 11.47 -8.92 11.84
C VAL A 81 10.16 -9.56 12.28
N GLY A 82 10.27 -10.84 12.64
CA GLY A 82 9.16 -11.68 13.09
C GLY A 82 8.18 -12.03 11.96
N ARG A 83 7.44 -13.12 12.16
CA ARG A 83 6.40 -13.57 11.22
C ARG A 83 5.16 -13.92 12.01
N TYR A 84 4.06 -13.26 11.70
CA TYR A 84 2.84 -13.28 12.49
C TYR A 84 1.63 -13.68 11.64
N PRO A 85 0.71 -14.50 12.18
CA PRO A 85 -0.51 -14.92 11.50
C PRO A 85 -1.51 -13.79 11.24
N SER A 86 -1.50 -12.70 12.02
CA SER A 86 -2.50 -11.65 11.84
C SER A 86 -2.05 -10.29 12.37
N TRP A 87 -2.74 -9.25 11.91
CA TRP A 87 -2.64 -7.87 12.40
C TRP A 87 -3.04 -7.67 13.88
N LYS A 88 -3.70 -8.66 14.48
CA LYS A 88 -4.17 -8.63 15.88
C LYS A 88 -3.30 -9.49 16.80
N ASP A 89 -2.20 -10.02 16.28
CA ASP A 89 -1.30 -10.83 17.08
C ASP A 89 -0.62 -9.99 18.16
N THR A 90 -0.74 -10.43 19.41
CA THR A 90 -0.13 -9.75 20.56
C THR A 90 1.39 -9.81 20.51
N GLU A 91 1.98 -10.86 19.95
CA GLU A 91 3.43 -10.96 19.73
C GLU A 91 3.90 -9.92 18.70
N ALA A 92 3.10 -9.67 17.66
CA ALA A 92 3.38 -8.65 16.66
C ALA A 92 3.39 -7.24 17.29
N ASP A 93 2.41 -6.94 18.13
CA ASP A 93 2.33 -5.67 18.88
C ASP A 93 3.53 -5.51 19.83
N GLN A 94 3.94 -6.57 20.53
CA GLN A 94 5.12 -6.55 21.40
C GLN A 94 6.42 -6.33 20.63
N MET A 95 6.60 -7.00 19.50
CA MET A 95 7.78 -6.79 18.64
C MET A 95 7.80 -5.37 18.07
N LEU A 96 6.65 -4.87 17.61
CA LEU A 96 6.53 -3.51 17.10
C LEU A 96 6.94 -2.48 18.16
N LEU A 97 6.46 -2.63 19.40
CA LEU A 97 6.89 -1.80 20.52
C LEU A 97 8.39 -1.94 20.77
N ARG A 98 8.93 -3.16 20.82
CA ARG A 98 10.36 -3.41 21.05
C ARG A 98 11.23 -2.73 20.00
N VAL A 99 10.91 -2.90 18.72
CA VAL A 99 11.66 -2.35 17.59
C VAL A 99 11.66 -0.81 17.63
N ARG A 100 10.51 -0.19 17.93
CA ARG A 100 10.39 1.28 18.02
C ARG A 100 11.28 1.90 19.10
N HIS A 101 11.67 1.14 20.13
CA HIS A 101 12.53 1.60 21.21
C HIS A 101 14.03 1.35 20.95
N ILE A 102 14.40 0.74 19.82
CA ILE A 102 15.81 0.55 19.46
C ILE A 102 16.44 1.90 19.16
N ARG A 103 17.63 2.12 19.73
CA ARG A 103 18.43 3.32 19.51
C ARG A 103 19.68 3.00 18.71
N ASP A 104 20.02 3.89 17.78
CA ASP A 104 21.31 3.82 17.08
C ASP A 104 22.47 4.32 17.98
N ALA A 105 23.69 4.29 17.45
CA ALA A 105 24.88 4.77 18.16
C ALA A 105 24.85 6.26 18.53
N ARG A 106 23.96 7.05 17.91
CA ARG A 106 23.74 8.47 18.19
C ARG A 106 22.56 8.71 19.14
N GLY A 107 21.94 7.64 19.64
CA GLY A 107 20.77 7.70 20.52
C GLY A 107 19.45 8.01 19.81
N GLN A 108 19.42 8.04 18.47
CA GLN A 108 18.23 8.27 17.65
C GLN A 108 17.38 7.01 17.55
N TYR A 109 16.08 7.15 17.25
CA TYR A 109 15.14 6.03 17.07
C TYR A 109 14.91 5.76 15.57
N PRO A 110 15.79 5.01 14.89
CA PRO A 110 15.69 4.80 13.44
C PRO A 110 14.40 4.09 13.01
N PHE A 111 13.74 3.40 13.94
CA PHE A 111 12.54 2.59 13.68
C PHE A 111 11.28 3.13 14.37
N ALA A 112 11.23 4.41 14.78
CA ALA A 112 10.05 4.96 15.45
C ALA A 112 8.76 4.87 14.60
N GLY A 113 8.89 4.93 13.27
CA GLY A 113 7.79 4.88 12.31
C GLY A 113 7.51 3.52 11.67
N VAL A 114 8.13 2.42 12.13
CA VAL A 114 7.85 1.11 11.53
C VAL A 114 6.41 0.68 11.78
N MET A 115 5.87 -0.12 10.87
CA MET A 115 4.51 -0.65 10.98
C MET A 115 4.49 -2.14 10.64
N LEU A 116 3.42 -2.81 11.05
CA LEU A 116 3.11 -4.13 10.53
C LEU A 116 2.77 -4.01 9.03
N VAL A 117 3.24 -4.94 8.24
CA VAL A 117 2.95 -5.04 6.81
C VAL A 117 2.77 -6.51 6.43
N PRO A 118 2.05 -6.81 5.34
CA PRO A 118 2.17 -8.13 4.73
C PRO A 118 3.63 -8.40 4.39
N ILE A 119 4.10 -9.64 4.60
CA ILE A 119 5.45 -10.04 4.20
C ILE A 119 5.60 -9.73 2.70
N PRO A 120 6.56 -8.87 2.31
CA PRO A 120 6.77 -8.62 0.90
C PRO A 120 7.05 -9.94 0.19
N GLU A 121 6.34 -10.22 -0.88
CA GLU A 121 6.57 -11.43 -1.67
C GLU A 121 7.82 -11.20 -2.53
N SER A 122 8.74 -12.18 -2.56
CA SER A 122 9.75 -12.19 -3.61
C SER A 122 9.01 -12.29 -4.94
N LEU A 123 9.15 -11.27 -5.80
CA LEU A 123 8.55 -11.25 -7.14
C LEU A 123 8.98 -12.52 -7.88
N PRO A 124 8.09 -13.52 -8.06
CA PRO A 124 8.43 -14.64 -8.91
C PRO A 124 8.62 -14.10 -10.33
N GLU A 125 9.57 -14.66 -11.07
CA GLU A 125 9.78 -14.27 -12.46
C GLU A 125 8.44 -14.34 -13.19
N ASN A 126 8.00 -13.22 -13.76
CA ASN A 126 6.72 -13.13 -14.45
C ASN A 126 6.94 -13.45 -15.92
N PRO A 127 6.55 -14.64 -16.41
CA PRO A 127 6.76 -15.00 -17.81
C PRO A 127 5.84 -14.23 -18.78
N TRP A 128 4.75 -13.62 -18.27
CA TRP A 128 3.77 -12.89 -19.08
C TRP A 128 3.40 -11.55 -18.43
N PRO A 129 4.37 -10.61 -18.33
CA PRO A 129 4.10 -9.30 -17.76
C PRO A 129 3.18 -8.49 -18.68
N LEU A 130 2.15 -7.88 -18.12
CA LEU A 130 1.18 -7.06 -18.86
C LEU A 130 1.87 -5.92 -19.63
N GLU A 131 2.96 -5.39 -19.10
CA GLU A 131 3.77 -4.32 -19.69
C GLU A 131 4.34 -4.69 -21.08
N GLN A 132 4.49 -5.99 -21.35
CA GLN A 132 4.95 -6.52 -22.64
C GLN A 132 3.80 -6.78 -23.63
N ALA A 133 2.54 -6.59 -23.23
CA ALA A 133 1.39 -6.75 -24.10
C ALA A 133 1.46 -5.79 -25.30
N ASN A 134 1.10 -6.29 -26.49
CA ASN A 134 1.11 -5.51 -27.72
C ASN A 134 -0.23 -4.78 -27.95
N GLY A 135 -0.62 -3.95 -27.00
CA GLY A 135 -1.89 -3.24 -27.02
C GLY A 135 -1.89 -2.06 -26.05
N LEU A 136 -2.93 -1.22 -26.14
CA LEU A 136 -3.17 -0.11 -25.23
C LEU A 136 -4.05 -0.54 -24.06
N LEU A 137 -4.92 -1.52 -24.29
CA LEU A 137 -5.94 -1.99 -23.36
C LEU A 137 -5.86 -3.51 -23.22
N SER A 138 -6.27 -4.03 -22.07
CA SER A 138 -6.45 -5.46 -21.81
C SER A 138 -7.68 -5.68 -20.93
N LEU A 139 -8.36 -6.83 -21.06
CA LEU A 139 -9.55 -7.11 -20.26
C LEU A 139 -9.14 -7.65 -18.89
N HIS A 140 -9.42 -6.93 -17.81
CA HIS A 140 -9.16 -7.34 -16.44
C HIS A 140 -10.20 -8.37 -15.97
N VAL A 141 -9.73 -9.59 -15.69
CA VAL A 141 -10.59 -10.75 -15.37
C VAL A 141 -10.41 -11.30 -13.97
N ALA A 142 -9.30 -11.02 -13.30
CA ALA A 142 -9.10 -11.48 -11.92
C ALA A 142 -8.11 -10.62 -11.14
N SER A 143 -8.27 -10.55 -9.82
CA SER A 143 -7.37 -9.84 -8.92
C SER A 143 -7.15 -10.55 -7.57
N TRP A 144 -5.98 -10.28 -6.98
CA TRP A 144 -5.55 -10.76 -5.67
C TRP A 144 -4.85 -9.62 -4.92
N GLU A 145 -5.24 -9.41 -3.67
CA GLU A 145 -4.63 -8.51 -2.70
C GLU A 145 -4.01 -9.29 -1.53
N ALA A 146 -4.51 -10.51 -1.27
CA ALA A 146 -4.04 -11.33 -0.18
C ALA A 146 -2.59 -11.81 -0.37
N PRO A 147 -1.90 -12.16 0.72
CA PRO A 147 -0.59 -12.81 0.67
C PRO A 147 -0.53 -14.01 -0.28
N GLY A 148 0.54 -14.08 -1.06
CA GLY A 148 0.70 -15.02 -2.16
C GLY A 148 0.02 -14.57 -3.46
N ARG A 149 -0.50 -13.34 -3.52
CA ARG A 149 -1.19 -12.77 -4.70
C ARG A 149 -0.38 -12.88 -5.98
N MET A 150 0.94 -12.72 -5.91
CA MET A 150 1.77 -12.69 -7.12
C MET A 150 1.82 -14.07 -7.76
N ALA A 151 2.07 -15.10 -6.95
CA ALA A 151 2.11 -16.48 -7.39
C ALA A 151 0.74 -16.97 -7.86
N ARG A 152 -0.34 -16.60 -7.16
CA ARG A 152 -1.72 -16.95 -7.56
C ARG A 152 -2.11 -16.31 -8.88
N ALA A 153 -1.80 -15.03 -9.07
CA ALA A 153 -2.05 -14.34 -10.34
C ALA A 153 -1.29 -14.99 -11.50
N GLN A 154 -0.01 -15.35 -11.32
CA GLN A 154 0.76 -16.05 -12.34
C GLN A 154 0.22 -17.44 -12.66
N ALA A 155 -0.16 -18.21 -11.63
CA ALA A 155 -0.76 -19.53 -11.81
C ALA A 155 -2.08 -19.44 -12.60
N TYR A 156 -2.93 -18.46 -12.31
CA TYR A 156 -4.17 -18.26 -13.04
C TYR A 156 -3.93 -17.76 -14.47
N ALA A 157 -2.95 -16.87 -14.69
CA ALA A 157 -2.55 -16.48 -16.04
C ALA A 157 -2.05 -17.69 -16.85
N GLN A 158 -1.26 -18.59 -16.22
CA GLN A 158 -0.83 -19.84 -16.83
C GLN A 158 -2.00 -20.73 -17.23
N GLU A 159 -2.96 -20.92 -16.32
CA GLU A 159 -4.17 -21.70 -16.57
C GLU A 159 -4.95 -21.17 -17.78
N LEU A 160 -5.18 -19.85 -17.84
CA LEU A 160 -5.87 -19.22 -18.97
C LEU A 160 -5.10 -19.40 -20.29
N ARG A 161 -3.76 -19.34 -20.27
CA ARG A 161 -2.95 -19.59 -21.47
C ARG A 161 -3.02 -21.05 -21.92
N GLN A 162 -3.10 -22.01 -20.99
CA GLN A 162 -3.34 -23.42 -21.31
C GLN A 162 -4.71 -23.64 -21.96
N GLN A 163 -5.69 -22.80 -21.63
CA GLN A 163 -7.02 -22.78 -22.27
C GLN A 163 -7.02 -22.03 -23.62
N GLY A 164 -5.88 -21.50 -24.07
CA GLY A 164 -5.73 -20.81 -25.35
C GLY A 164 -6.00 -19.30 -25.31
N TYR A 165 -6.20 -18.71 -24.13
CA TYR A 165 -6.33 -17.27 -23.99
C TYR A 165 -4.96 -16.57 -23.98
N GLU A 166 -4.88 -15.38 -24.58
CA GLU A 166 -3.71 -14.51 -24.44
C GLU A 166 -3.76 -13.80 -23.09
N ALA A 167 -3.35 -14.47 -22.01
CA ALA A 167 -3.39 -13.89 -20.66
C ALA A 167 -2.04 -13.29 -20.22
N TYR A 168 -2.11 -12.25 -19.40
CA TYR A 168 -0.98 -11.55 -18.77
C TYR A 168 -1.23 -11.35 -17.27
N ALA A 169 -0.15 -11.31 -16.50
CA ALA A 169 -0.17 -10.94 -15.08
C ALA A 169 0.50 -9.57 -14.88
N TYR A 170 -0.13 -8.71 -14.10
CA TYR A 170 0.44 -7.45 -13.63
C TYR A 170 0.62 -7.49 -12.11
N GLN A 171 1.78 -7.06 -11.64
CA GLN A 171 2.18 -7.12 -10.23
C GLN A 171 2.34 -5.71 -9.67
N GLY A 172 1.29 -5.20 -9.04
CA GLY A 172 1.31 -3.92 -8.35
C GLY A 172 1.78 -4.03 -6.89
N PRO A 173 2.06 -2.89 -6.24
CA PRO A 173 2.51 -2.86 -4.84
C PRO A 173 1.54 -3.51 -3.85
N ARG A 174 0.22 -3.45 -4.13
CA ARG A 174 -0.84 -3.98 -3.25
C ARG A 174 -1.76 -5.00 -3.93
N LEU A 175 -1.75 -5.05 -5.25
CA LEU A 175 -2.71 -5.78 -6.05
C LEU A 175 -1.96 -6.49 -7.18
N SER A 176 -2.23 -7.77 -7.33
CA SER A 176 -1.87 -8.55 -8.51
C SER A 176 -3.12 -8.75 -9.34
N MET A 177 -3.04 -8.55 -10.65
CA MET A 177 -4.18 -8.72 -11.54
C MET A 177 -3.82 -9.60 -12.73
N VAL A 178 -4.82 -10.29 -13.26
CA VAL A 178 -4.73 -11.05 -14.49
C VAL A 178 -5.66 -10.45 -15.52
N THR A 179 -5.14 -10.31 -16.72
CA THR A 179 -5.81 -9.68 -17.84
C THR A 179 -5.76 -10.58 -19.08
N ILE A 180 -6.71 -10.43 -20.00
CA ILE A 180 -6.80 -11.22 -21.25
C ILE A 180 -6.83 -10.28 -22.46
N GLY A 181 -6.01 -10.62 -23.45
CA GLY A 181 -5.88 -9.97 -24.74
C GLY A 181 -5.12 -8.65 -24.70
N ALA A 182 -4.66 -8.21 -25.86
CA ALA A 182 -4.04 -6.90 -26.04
C ALA A 182 -4.78 -6.16 -27.16
N PHE A 183 -5.41 -5.03 -26.81
CA PHE A 183 -6.34 -4.33 -27.69
C PHE A 183 -5.88 -2.90 -27.96
N GLY A 184 -6.09 -2.43 -29.19
CA GLY A 184 -5.95 -1.02 -29.55
C GLY A 184 -7.20 -0.22 -29.22
N ILE A 185 -7.17 1.09 -29.48
CA ILE A 185 -8.31 1.99 -29.28
C ILE A 185 -9.45 1.74 -30.30
N GLY A 186 -9.14 1.05 -31.41
CA GLY A 186 -10.10 0.73 -32.47
C GLY A 186 -11.18 -0.27 -32.08
N ILE A 187 -11.20 -0.74 -30.83
CA ILE A 187 -12.26 -1.61 -30.31
C ILE A 187 -13.56 -0.88 -29.99
N PHE A 188 -13.53 0.45 -29.98
CA PHE A 188 -14.66 1.31 -29.69
C PHE A 188 -15.36 1.81 -30.96
N ASP A 189 -16.66 2.08 -30.87
CA ASP A 189 -17.47 2.70 -31.94
C ASP A 189 -16.86 4.00 -32.45
N ASN A 190 -16.36 4.82 -31.52
CA ASN A 190 -15.69 6.07 -31.80
C ASN A 190 -14.50 6.26 -30.82
N PRO A 191 -13.26 5.98 -31.27
CA PRO A 191 -12.06 6.14 -30.46
C PRO A 191 -11.85 7.55 -29.89
N ALA A 192 -12.38 8.59 -30.52
CA ALA A 192 -12.24 9.98 -30.05
C ALA A 192 -13.04 10.26 -28.78
N LYS A 193 -14.00 9.41 -28.42
CA LYS A 193 -14.76 9.51 -27.16
C LYS A 193 -13.96 9.04 -25.95
N VAL A 194 -12.91 8.23 -26.14
CA VAL A 194 -12.16 7.60 -25.04
C VAL A 194 -11.43 8.66 -24.22
N GLY A 195 -11.76 8.75 -22.93
CA GLY A 195 -11.18 9.74 -22.01
C GLY A 195 -11.80 11.13 -22.10
N VAL A 196 -12.84 11.32 -22.92
CA VAL A 196 -13.58 12.60 -22.99
C VAL A 196 -14.67 12.62 -21.91
N PRO A 197 -14.66 13.59 -20.98
CA PRO A 197 -15.67 13.68 -19.93
C PRO A 197 -17.10 13.73 -20.49
N GLY A 198 -18.01 12.93 -19.92
CA GLY A 198 -19.42 12.88 -20.31
C GLY A 198 -19.70 12.09 -21.60
N GLN A 199 -18.69 11.57 -22.27
CA GLN A 199 -18.86 10.67 -23.42
C GLN A 199 -18.48 9.24 -23.03
N THR A 200 -19.35 8.29 -23.36
CA THR A 200 -19.11 6.86 -23.11
C THR A 200 -18.95 6.16 -24.47
N PRO A 201 -17.74 5.72 -24.84
CA PRO A 201 -17.56 4.89 -26.03
C PRO A 201 -18.18 3.50 -25.83
N GLU A 202 -18.74 2.92 -26.89
CA GLU A 202 -19.27 1.56 -26.88
C GLU A 202 -18.25 0.60 -27.48
N ILE A 203 -18.09 -0.59 -26.88
CA ILE A 203 -17.20 -1.63 -27.42
C ILE A 203 -17.91 -2.32 -28.59
N VAL A 204 -17.31 -2.25 -29.78
CA VAL A 204 -17.85 -2.87 -31.01
C VAL A 204 -16.99 -4.04 -31.51
N ASP A 205 -15.78 -4.22 -30.97
CA ASP A 205 -14.91 -5.33 -31.37
C ASP A 205 -15.52 -6.69 -30.97
N PRO A 206 -15.77 -7.60 -31.93
CA PRO A 206 -16.43 -8.87 -31.65
C PRO A 206 -15.59 -9.81 -30.79
N LYS A 207 -14.25 -9.72 -30.84
CA LYS A 207 -13.37 -10.54 -29.99
C LYS A 207 -13.48 -10.08 -28.54
N VAL A 208 -13.47 -8.77 -28.30
CA VAL A 208 -13.64 -8.21 -26.94
C VAL A 208 -15.01 -8.56 -26.38
N LEU A 209 -16.08 -8.41 -27.18
CA LEU A 209 -17.44 -8.80 -26.76
C LEU A 209 -17.55 -10.30 -26.44
N THR A 210 -16.86 -11.14 -27.22
CA THR A 210 -16.78 -12.59 -26.94
C THR A 210 -16.08 -12.87 -25.60
N LEU A 211 -15.01 -12.14 -25.28
CA LEU A 211 -14.32 -12.27 -24.00
C LEU A 211 -15.14 -11.76 -22.83
N ILE A 212 -15.82 -10.61 -22.95
CA ILE A 212 -16.74 -10.10 -21.92
C ILE A 212 -17.85 -11.12 -21.65
N LYS A 213 -18.37 -11.76 -22.69
CA LYS A 213 -19.36 -12.84 -22.54
C LYS A 213 -18.79 -14.09 -21.88
N ALA A 214 -17.54 -14.44 -22.17
CA ALA A 214 -16.86 -15.60 -21.57
C ALA A 214 -16.45 -15.36 -20.10
N PHE A 215 -16.14 -14.12 -19.75
CA PHE A 215 -15.76 -13.68 -18.41
C PHE A 215 -16.71 -12.57 -17.95
N PRO A 216 -17.98 -12.85 -17.66
CA PRO A 216 -18.95 -11.82 -17.29
C PRO A 216 -18.65 -11.19 -15.91
N ARG A 217 -17.88 -11.88 -15.08
CA ARG A 217 -17.55 -11.48 -13.70
C ARG A 217 -16.06 -11.61 -13.45
N MET A 218 -15.54 -10.69 -12.66
CA MET A 218 -14.16 -10.74 -12.19
C MET A 218 -13.99 -11.82 -11.13
N ARG A 219 -12.83 -12.49 -11.10
CA ARG A 219 -12.46 -13.33 -9.96
C ARG A 219 -11.72 -12.51 -8.92
N LEU A 220 -12.11 -12.61 -7.65
CA LEU A 220 -11.45 -11.97 -6.52
C LEU A 220 -10.88 -13.07 -5.64
N GLU A 221 -9.58 -13.00 -5.35
CA GLU A 221 -8.88 -14.00 -4.53
C GLU A 221 -8.95 -15.44 -5.05
N GLY A 222 -9.17 -15.61 -6.35
CA GLY A 222 -9.33 -16.91 -6.99
C GLY A 222 -10.76 -17.44 -6.98
N GLU A 223 -11.71 -16.76 -6.37
CA GLU A 223 -13.13 -17.09 -6.41
C GLU A 223 -13.87 -16.18 -7.39
N GLU A 224 -14.89 -16.69 -8.09
CA GLU A 224 -15.72 -15.82 -8.93
C GLU A 224 -16.52 -14.87 -8.05
N ALA A 225 -16.50 -13.57 -8.36
CA ALA A 225 -17.22 -12.60 -7.55
C ALA A 225 -18.71 -12.97 -7.44
N PRO A 226 -19.31 -12.90 -6.24
CA PRO A 226 -20.70 -13.24 -6.06
C PRO A 226 -21.57 -12.26 -6.89
N PRO A 227 -22.72 -12.69 -7.43
CA PRO A 227 -23.56 -11.85 -8.29
C PRO A 227 -23.87 -10.47 -7.71
N GLU A 228 -23.97 -10.39 -6.38
CA GLU A 228 -24.30 -9.18 -5.62
C GLU A 228 -23.15 -8.16 -5.56
N ALA A 229 -21.90 -8.59 -5.77
CA ALA A 229 -20.75 -7.70 -5.71
C ALA A 229 -20.63 -6.78 -6.93
N HIS A 230 -21.39 -7.05 -8.01
CA HIS A 230 -21.43 -6.25 -9.24
C HIS A 230 -20.04 -5.88 -9.81
N VAL A 231 -19.02 -6.72 -9.61
CA VAL A 231 -17.66 -6.50 -10.13
C VAL A 231 -17.57 -7.11 -11.54
N SER A 232 -18.00 -6.35 -12.54
CA SER A 232 -17.85 -6.73 -13.95
C SER A 232 -16.40 -6.67 -14.37
N THR A 233 -16.01 -7.51 -15.34
CA THR A 233 -14.72 -7.34 -16.02
C THR A 233 -14.67 -5.99 -16.72
N GLN A 234 -13.50 -5.38 -16.74
CA GLN A 234 -13.31 -4.03 -17.28
C GLN A 234 -12.05 -3.96 -18.12
N LEU A 235 -12.03 -3.09 -19.12
CA LEU A 235 -10.80 -2.80 -19.85
C LEU A 235 -9.89 -1.94 -18.99
N VAL A 236 -8.63 -2.37 -18.83
CA VAL A 236 -7.58 -1.63 -18.14
C VAL A 236 -6.51 -1.21 -19.14
N LYS A 237 -5.88 -0.06 -18.87
CA LYS A 237 -4.76 0.43 -19.68
C LYS A 237 -3.50 -0.40 -19.41
N VAL A 238 -2.79 -0.78 -20.47
CA VAL A 238 -1.49 -1.43 -20.36
C VAL A 238 -0.47 -0.40 -19.84
N PRO A 239 0.23 -0.67 -18.71
CA PRO A 239 1.19 0.28 -18.15
C PRO A 239 2.30 0.64 -19.15
N GLY A 240 2.64 1.93 -19.21
CA GLY A 240 3.67 2.44 -20.12
C GLY A 240 3.26 2.56 -21.60
N LYS A 241 2.00 2.28 -21.95
CA LYS A 241 1.48 2.42 -23.32
C LYS A 241 0.54 3.62 -23.42
N GLU A 242 0.80 4.52 -24.36
CA GLU A 242 -0.04 5.68 -24.65
C GLU A 242 -0.63 5.59 -26.06
N PRO A 243 -1.85 6.11 -26.31
CA PRO A 243 -2.42 6.13 -27.65
C PRO A 243 -1.57 6.99 -28.58
N PRO A 244 -1.22 6.50 -29.79
CA PRO A 244 -0.45 7.28 -30.75
C PRO A 244 -1.27 8.51 -31.20
N GLY A 245 -0.71 9.70 -31.05
CA GLY A 245 -1.33 10.95 -31.51
C GLY A 245 -2.41 11.52 -30.60
N GLY A 246 -2.69 10.89 -29.44
CA GLY A 246 -3.39 11.58 -28.38
C GLY A 246 -2.45 12.65 -27.84
N ALA A 247 -2.75 13.94 -28.06
CA ALA A 247 -2.26 14.97 -27.15
C ALA A 247 -2.58 14.42 -25.77
N ALA A 248 -1.54 14.15 -24.95
CA ALA A 248 -1.73 13.60 -23.62
C ALA A 248 -2.88 14.41 -23.04
N VAL A 249 -4.06 13.79 -22.88
CA VAL A 249 -5.17 14.45 -22.20
C VAL A 249 -4.47 14.85 -20.93
N PRO A 250 -4.27 16.17 -20.67
CA PRO A 250 -3.59 16.56 -19.47
C PRO A 250 -4.44 15.88 -18.43
N GLN A 251 -3.91 14.81 -17.82
CA GLN A 251 -4.55 14.23 -16.66
C GLN A 251 -4.74 15.49 -15.85
N THR A 252 -5.99 15.86 -15.61
CA THR A 252 -6.31 16.96 -14.71
C THR A 252 -5.73 16.42 -13.43
N ARG A 253 -4.43 16.69 -13.24
CA ARG A 253 -3.62 16.19 -12.15
C ARG A 253 -4.48 16.62 -11.02
N ALA A 254 -5.00 15.65 -10.27
CA ALA A 254 -5.72 15.93 -9.05
C ALA A 254 -4.80 16.88 -8.30
N LEU A 255 -5.08 18.19 -8.40
CA LEU A 255 -4.05 19.16 -8.03
C LEU A 255 -3.85 19.01 -6.53
N TYR A 256 -4.91 18.62 -5.82
CA TYR A 256 -4.94 18.48 -4.38
C TYR A 256 -5.77 17.26 -3.96
N ARG A 257 -5.11 16.25 -3.39
CA ARG A 257 -5.80 15.19 -2.64
C ARG A 257 -5.77 15.56 -1.16
N VAL A 258 -6.91 15.87 -0.58
CA VAL A 258 -7.04 16.15 0.85
C VAL A 258 -7.46 14.88 1.57
N THR A 259 -6.76 14.54 2.65
CA THR A 259 -7.25 13.62 3.67
C THR A 259 -7.50 14.42 4.95
N ILE A 260 -8.49 14.05 5.73
CA ILE A 260 -8.69 14.50 7.10
C ILE A 260 -8.98 13.25 7.94
N ALA A 261 -8.26 13.08 9.03
CA ALA A 261 -8.47 11.98 9.98
C ALA A 261 -8.65 12.57 11.37
N LEU A 262 -9.74 12.20 12.05
CA LEU A 262 -10.05 12.64 13.42
C LEU A 262 -9.51 11.65 14.44
N VAL A 263 -9.06 12.17 15.58
CA VAL A 263 -8.50 11.40 16.69
C VAL A 263 -9.27 11.71 17.95
N ASP A 264 -9.63 10.66 18.68
CA ASP A 264 -10.19 10.82 20.02
C ASP A 264 -9.06 11.22 20.98
N THR A 265 -9.16 12.44 21.52
CA THR A 265 -8.18 12.97 22.48
C THR A 265 -8.23 12.30 23.86
N ARG A 266 -9.27 11.52 24.17
CA ARG A 266 -9.35 10.75 25.44
C ARG A 266 -8.49 9.50 25.38
N THR A 267 -8.57 8.77 24.27
CA THR A 267 -7.86 7.51 24.08
C THR A 267 -6.50 7.71 23.44
N GLY A 268 -6.30 8.83 22.72
CA GLY A 268 -5.11 9.04 21.91
C GLY A 268 -5.00 8.07 20.73
N LEU A 269 -6.07 7.36 20.40
CA LEU A 269 -6.08 6.42 19.29
C LEU A 269 -6.63 7.12 18.05
N ALA A 270 -5.84 7.17 16.97
CA ALA A 270 -6.41 7.28 15.64
C ALA A 270 -6.98 5.91 15.29
N GLU A 271 -8.15 5.60 15.83
CA GLU A 271 -8.92 4.53 15.21
C GLU A 271 -9.24 5.04 13.80
N GLY A 272 -8.59 4.48 12.77
CA GLY A 272 -8.73 4.91 11.36
C GLY A 272 -10.16 4.84 10.79
N ARG A 273 -11.17 4.70 11.65
CA ARG A 273 -12.61 4.72 11.41
C ARG A 273 -13.15 6.10 11.03
N HIS A 274 -12.51 7.19 11.45
CA HIS A 274 -12.97 8.56 11.15
C HIS A 274 -11.99 9.26 10.19
N ARG A 275 -11.94 8.78 8.96
CA ARG A 275 -11.15 9.36 7.86
C ARG A 275 -12.07 9.76 6.71
N ALA A 276 -11.90 10.96 6.20
CA ALA A 276 -12.53 11.42 4.97
C ALA A 276 -11.44 11.90 4.01
N SER A 277 -11.59 11.56 2.73
CA SER A 277 -10.65 11.98 1.69
C SER A 277 -11.43 12.51 0.49
N GLY A 278 -10.86 13.48 -0.20
CA GLY A 278 -11.43 14.02 -1.42
C GLY A 278 -10.37 14.69 -2.28
N VAL A 279 -10.78 15.11 -3.48
CA VAL A 279 -9.90 15.71 -4.48
C VAL A 279 -10.46 17.07 -4.89
N ALA A 280 -9.63 18.10 -4.88
CA ALA A 280 -9.93 19.40 -5.45
C ALA A 280 -9.16 19.56 -6.77
N GLN A 281 -9.86 20.05 -7.79
CA GLN A 281 -9.30 20.30 -9.11
C GLN A 281 -8.74 21.72 -9.25
N SER A 282 -8.96 22.59 -8.27
CA SER A 282 -8.48 23.96 -8.28
C SER A 282 -8.24 24.49 -6.86
N ARG A 283 -7.41 25.54 -6.75
CA ARG A 283 -7.11 26.22 -5.46
C ARG A 283 -8.39 26.78 -4.85
N GLN A 284 -9.35 27.21 -5.67
CA GLN A 284 -10.63 27.78 -5.26
C GLN A 284 -11.58 26.73 -4.66
N GLU A 285 -11.48 25.46 -5.08
CA GLU A 285 -12.33 24.37 -4.58
C GLU A 285 -11.90 23.85 -3.20
N LEU A 286 -10.63 24.07 -2.82
CA LEU A 286 -10.03 23.48 -1.62
C LEU A 286 -10.81 23.80 -0.32
N PRO A 287 -11.26 25.04 -0.06
CA PRO A 287 -12.02 25.34 1.15
C PRO A 287 -13.38 24.63 1.20
N ALA A 288 -14.09 24.57 0.06
CA ALA A 288 -15.39 23.90 -0.02
C ALA A 288 -15.26 22.38 0.19
N LEU A 289 -14.20 21.78 -0.38
CA LEU A 289 -13.87 20.38 -0.16
C LEU A 289 -13.61 20.09 1.32
N ILE A 290 -12.73 20.87 1.96
CA ILE A 290 -12.39 20.69 3.38
C ILE A 290 -13.62 20.84 4.27
N GLY A 291 -14.45 21.85 4.02
CA GLY A 291 -15.72 22.02 4.73
C GLY A 291 -16.66 20.82 4.59
N THR A 292 -16.70 20.20 3.42
CA THR A 292 -17.49 18.99 3.16
C THR A 292 -16.93 17.79 3.93
N LEU A 293 -15.62 17.57 3.88
CA LEU A 293 -14.95 16.47 4.58
C LEU A 293 -15.11 16.58 6.10
N VAL A 294 -14.94 17.78 6.67
CA VAL A 294 -15.16 18.02 8.11
C VAL A 294 -16.60 17.73 8.50
N ARG A 295 -17.58 18.20 7.71
CA ARG A 295 -19.00 17.93 7.98
C ARG A 295 -19.29 16.43 7.97
N GLN A 296 -18.78 15.68 7.01
CA GLN A 296 -18.93 14.22 6.94
C GLN A 296 -18.36 13.53 8.18
N LEU A 297 -17.15 13.93 8.59
CA LEU A 297 -16.51 13.37 9.78
C LEU A 297 -17.28 13.68 11.06
N MET A 298 -17.80 14.90 11.18
CA MET A 298 -18.61 15.30 12.35
C MET A 298 -19.95 14.58 12.40
N LEU A 299 -20.57 14.29 11.26
CA LEU A 299 -21.79 13.46 11.19
C LEU A 299 -21.52 12.00 11.60
N ALA A 300 -20.33 11.48 11.30
CA ALA A 300 -19.93 10.11 11.66
C ALA A 300 -19.57 9.95 13.15
N LEU A 301 -19.38 11.05 13.89
CA LEU A 301 -19.17 11.04 15.33
C LEU A 301 -20.54 11.06 16.03
N GLU A 302 -21.16 9.89 16.20
CA GLU A 302 -22.51 9.69 16.80
C GLU A 302 -22.65 10.08 18.30
N ALA A 303 -21.84 11.02 18.82
CA ALA A 303 -21.76 11.30 20.25
C ALA A 303 -22.57 12.56 20.68
N PRO A 304 -23.34 12.51 21.78
CA PRO A 304 -24.14 13.63 22.32
C PRO A 304 -23.30 14.73 23.01
N ALA A 305 -21.97 14.65 22.99
CA ALA A 305 -21.07 15.63 23.59
C ALA A 305 -20.18 16.25 22.50
N PRO A 306 -19.85 17.57 22.58
CA PRO A 306 -18.99 18.21 21.61
C PRO A 306 -17.68 17.42 21.51
N PRO A 307 -17.38 16.82 20.36
CA PRO A 307 -16.25 15.92 20.26
C PRO A 307 -14.98 16.73 20.49
N ARG A 308 -14.13 16.27 21.42
CA ARG A 308 -12.78 16.80 21.59
C ARG A 308 -11.91 16.17 20.51
N VAL A 309 -12.16 16.58 19.28
CA VAL A 309 -11.46 16.14 18.07
C VAL A 309 -10.04 16.68 18.12
N GLY A 310 -9.07 15.78 18.21
CA GLY A 310 -7.67 16.09 17.96
C GLY A 310 -7.32 15.60 16.56
N ALA A 311 -6.44 16.32 15.89
CA ALA A 311 -5.82 15.96 14.62
C ALA A 311 -6.72 16.07 13.39
N ALA A 312 -6.08 16.61 12.37
CA ALA A 312 -6.40 16.49 10.97
C ALA A 312 -5.01 16.42 10.32
N ASP A 313 -4.62 15.26 9.81
CA ASP A 313 -3.49 15.21 8.89
C ASP A 313 -4.00 15.70 7.54
N VAL A 314 -3.53 16.86 7.09
CA VAL A 314 -3.85 17.43 5.78
C VAL A 314 -2.63 17.21 4.89
N ALA A 315 -2.61 16.05 4.25
CA ALA A 315 -1.66 15.80 3.18
C ALA A 315 -2.08 16.61 1.94
N VAL A 316 -1.14 17.34 1.35
CA VAL A 316 -1.25 17.94 0.01
C VAL A 316 -0.07 17.42 -0.79
N ASP A 317 -0.23 17.21 -2.11
CA ASP A 317 0.87 16.75 -2.96
C ASP A 317 2.08 17.70 -2.86
N ALA A 318 3.30 17.16 -3.01
CA ALA A 318 4.55 17.90 -2.84
C ALA A 318 4.67 19.11 -3.78
N GLU A 319 4.16 19.01 -5.01
CA GLU A 319 4.13 20.15 -5.95
C GLU A 319 3.22 21.28 -5.46
N ALA A 320 2.14 20.94 -4.74
CA ALA A 320 1.18 21.89 -4.18
C ALA A 320 1.68 22.54 -2.87
N ALA A 321 2.47 21.83 -2.06
CA ALA A 321 3.09 22.40 -0.86
C ALA A 321 4.03 23.58 -1.21
N ALA A 322 4.75 23.50 -2.34
CA ALA A 322 5.61 24.59 -2.82
C ALA A 322 4.85 25.88 -3.21
N ALA A 323 3.53 25.81 -3.41
CA ALA A 323 2.68 26.94 -3.78
C ALA A 323 1.97 27.63 -2.58
N GLY A 324 2.33 27.28 -1.34
CA GLY A 324 1.74 27.88 -0.11
C GLY A 324 0.30 27.44 0.15
N LEU A 325 -0.11 26.29 -0.39
CA LEU A 325 -1.48 25.78 -0.29
C LEU A 325 -1.80 25.08 1.02
N ASP A 326 -0.77 24.64 1.72
CA ASP A 326 -0.86 24.19 3.11
C ASP A 326 -1.53 25.24 4.00
N THR A 327 -1.21 26.51 3.80
CA THR A 327 -1.80 27.63 4.54
C THR A 327 -3.30 27.73 4.29
N ILE A 328 -3.73 27.66 3.03
CA ILE A 328 -5.14 27.72 2.66
C ILE A 328 -5.90 26.52 3.20
N ALA A 329 -5.29 25.34 3.13
CA ALA A 329 -5.90 24.12 3.66
C ALA A 329 -6.07 24.20 5.18
N LEU A 330 -5.08 24.74 5.90
CA LEU A 330 -5.14 24.94 7.34
C LEU A 330 -6.17 26.01 7.75
N GLU A 331 -6.25 27.13 7.03
CA GLU A 331 -7.26 28.17 7.25
C GLU A 331 -8.68 27.64 7.00
N ALA A 332 -8.87 26.92 5.89
CA ALA A 332 -10.15 26.29 5.57
C ALA A 332 -10.56 25.24 6.61
N LEU A 333 -9.60 24.45 7.08
CA LEU A 333 -9.81 23.46 8.12
C LEU A 333 -10.21 24.12 9.45
N ASP A 334 -9.52 25.19 9.84
CA ASP A 334 -9.83 25.96 11.05
C ASP A 334 -11.24 26.55 10.97
N ALA A 335 -11.59 27.19 9.85
CA ALA A 335 -12.91 27.73 9.61
C ALA A 335 -13.99 26.62 9.68
N ALA A 336 -13.78 25.51 8.98
CA ALA A 336 -14.72 24.40 8.94
C ALA A 336 -14.96 23.76 10.32
N LEU A 337 -13.89 23.54 11.09
CA LEU A 337 -13.98 22.98 12.44
C LEU A 337 -14.67 23.94 13.41
N LYS A 338 -14.38 25.25 13.33
CA LYS A 338 -15.09 26.27 14.12
C LYS A 338 -16.58 26.32 13.79
N THR A 339 -16.95 26.28 12.51
CA THR A 339 -18.35 26.19 12.07
C THR A 339 -19.03 24.91 12.59
N ALA A 340 -18.28 23.81 12.71
CA ALA A 340 -18.77 22.57 13.30
C ALA A 340 -18.82 22.56 14.84
N GLY A 341 -18.53 23.70 15.50
CA GLY A 341 -18.59 23.84 16.96
C GLY A 341 -17.35 23.34 17.70
N ALA A 342 -16.23 23.11 17.01
CA ALA A 342 -14.97 22.75 17.66
C ALA A 342 -14.42 23.95 18.45
N GLY A 343 -14.37 23.84 19.77
CA GLY A 343 -13.83 24.90 20.64
C GLY A 343 -12.30 25.00 20.63
N LYS A 344 -11.60 23.96 20.18
CA LYS A 344 -10.14 23.93 20.09
C LYS A 344 -9.69 22.94 19.03
N ILE A 345 -8.72 23.34 18.22
CA ILE A 345 -8.08 22.49 17.21
C ILE A 345 -6.69 22.15 17.73
N ARG A 346 -6.31 20.88 17.61
CA ARG A 346 -4.95 20.42 17.89
C ARG A 346 -4.41 19.77 16.62
N LEU A 347 -3.42 20.39 16.02
CA LEU A 347 -2.67 19.79 14.91
C LEU A 347 -1.58 18.88 15.49
N TYR A 348 -1.18 17.85 14.76
CA TYR A 348 -0.07 16.98 15.13
C TYR A 348 0.87 17.02 13.94
N SER A 349 2.10 17.47 14.13
CA SER A 349 3.03 17.56 13.02
C SER A 349 4.50 17.51 13.41
N HIS A 350 5.34 17.20 12.42
CA HIS A 350 6.79 17.21 12.51
C HIS A 350 7.34 18.62 12.79
N GLU A 351 8.59 18.68 13.25
CA GLU A 351 9.33 19.92 13.53
C GLU A 351 9.34 20.90 12.35
N GLY A 352 9.40 20.40 11.10
CA GLY A 352 9.32 21.23 9.90
C GLY A 352 8.01 22.02 9.80
N THR A 353 6.87 21.36 10.05
CA THR A 353 5.56 22.01 10.05
C THR A 353 5.41 22.94 11.24
N ARG A 354 6.01 22.67 12.40
CA ARG A 354 6.02 23.62 13.53
C ARG A 354 6.59 24.97 13.11
N ARG A 355 7.76 24.96 12.45
CA ARG A 355 8.42 26.18 11.98
C ARG A 355 7.56 26.92 10.96
N LEU A 356 6.89 26.17 10.07
CA LEU A 356 5.94 26.72 9.14
C LEU A 356 4.75 27.41 9.84
N LEU A 357 4.12 26.73 10.81
CA LEU A 357 3.02 27.28 11.59
C LEU A 357 3.43 28.55 12.37
N GLN A 358 4.62 28.54 12.98
CA GLN A 358 5.18 29.69 13.68
C GLN A 358 5.45 30.88 12.75
N ALA A 359 5.96 30.63 11.54
CA ALA A 359 6.16 31.67 10.54
C ALA A 359 4.84 32.34 10.09
N GLN A 360 3.72 31.63 10.23
CA GLN A 360 2.37 32.14 9.97
C GLN A 360 1.70 32.78 11.20
N GLY A 361 2.46 33.04 12.27
CA GLY A 361 1.93 33.68 13.49
C GLY A 361 1.08 32.76 14.36
N LEU A 362 1.11 31.44 14.14
CA LEU A 362 0.36 30.49 14.96
C LEU A 362 1.15 30.13 16.23
N THR A 363 0.50 30.27 17.39
CA THR A 363 1.15 30.03 18.68
C THR A 363 1.10 28.55 19.05
N THR A 364 2.29 27.97 19.25
CA THR A 364 2.45 26.61 19.78
C THR A 364 2.24 26.66 21.30
N GLU A 365 1.15 26.08 21.81
CA GLU A 365 0.86 26.10 23.25
C GLU A 365 1.70 25.10 24.03
N ARG A 366 1.93 23.90 23.46
CA ARG A 366 2.67 22.84 24.13
C ARG A 366 3.38 21.95 23.11
N ILE A 367 4.64 21.69 23.38
CA ILE A 367 5.42 20.65 22.71
C ILE A 367 5.44 19.46 23.65
N ALA A 368 4.81 18.35 23.27
CA ALA A 368 4.99 17.09 23.96
C ALA A 368 6.19 16.37 23.34
N THR A 369 7.30 16.36 24.07
CA THR A 369 8.57 15.70 23.71
C THR A 369 8.59 14.21 24.01
N ASP A 370 7.51 13.68 24.57
CA ASP A 370 7.31 12.27 24.83
C ASP A 370 5.85 11.91 24.55
N PRO A 371 5.45 11.86 23.26
CA PRO A 371 4.14 11.38 22.92
C PRO A 371 4.11 9.89 23.21
N ARG A 372 3.51 9.49 24.34
CA ARG A 372 3.01 8.12 24.48
C ARG A 372 2.27 7.82 23.18
N VAL A 373 2.83 6.87 22.43
CA VAL A 373 2.60 6.66 21.00
C VAL A 373 1.10 6.71 20.73
N LEU A 374 0.64 7.78 20.07
CA LEU A 374 -0.71 7.82 19.52
C LEU A 374 -0.72 6.79 18.39
N LYS A 375 -1.43 5.67 18.61
CA LYS A 375 -1.53 4.58 17.61
C LYS A 375 -2.08 5.20 16.31
N GLY A 376 -1.31 5.13 15.22
CA GLY A 376 -1.61 5.74 13.92
C GLY A 376 -0.88 7.06 13.57
N PHE A 377 -0.04 7.62 14.44
CA PHE A 377 0.84 8.79 14.15
C PHE A 377 2.33 8.45 14.28
N GLU A 378 2.71 7.29 13.75
CA GLU A 378 4.02 6.72 13.96
C GLU A 378 5.02 7.38 13.01
N GLY A 379 6.04 8.06 13.56
CA GLY A 379 7.02 8.85 12.81
C GLY A 379 7.10 10.34 13.18
N LEU A 380 6.20 10.86 14.03
CA LEU A 380 6.32 12.22 14.54
C LEU A 380 7.42 12.31 15.61
N ASP A 381 8.46 13.13 15.39
CA ASP A 381 9.52 13.38 16.38
C ASP A 381 8.98 14.06 17.65
N TYR A 382 7.89 14.84 17.53
CA TYR A 382 7.24 15.59 18.59
C TYR A 382 5.75 15.76 18.29
N VAL A 383 4.92 15.95 19.33
CA VAL A 383 3.54 16.41 19.16
C VAL A 383 3.45 17.90 19.48
N VAL A 384 3.09 18.70 18.48
CA VAL A 384 2.97 20.15 18.58
C VAL A 384 1.50 20.53 18.69
N VAL A 385 1.02 20.83 19.89
CA VAL A 385 -0.34 21.33 20.08
C VAL A 385 -0.35 22.82 19.77
N THR A 386 -0.76 23.18 18.55
CA THR A 386 -0.92 24.58 18.12
C THR A 386 -2.38 24.99 18.23
N THR A 387 -2.65 26.14 18.85
CA THR A 387 -3.98 26.77 18.78
C THR A 387 -3.89 27.87 17.73
N VAL A 388 -4.80 27.85 16.76
CA VAL A 388 -4.91 28.92 15.75
C VAL A 388 -5.52 30.15 16.41
N ARG A 389 -4.67 31.06 16.90
CA ARG A 389 -5.06 32.42 17.25
C ARG A 389 -4.43 33.35 16.24
N LYS A 390 -5.26 34.07 15.48
CA LYS A 390 -4.79 35.24 14.73
C LYS A 390 -4.65 36.35 15.76
N GLU A 391 -3.42 36.70 16.14
CA GLU A 391 -3.20 37.97 16.85
C GLU A 391 -3.62 39.09 15.88
N LEU A 392 -4.52 39.95 16.35
CA LEU A 392 -5.04 41.09 15.60
C LEU A 392 -3.99 42.19 15.48
#